data_AF-A0A4Q6E363-F1
#
_entry.id   AF-A0A4Q6E363-F1
#
_cell.length_a   1.000
_cell.length_b   1.000
_cell.length_c   1.000
_cell.angle_alpha   90.00
_cell.angle_beta   90.00
_cell.angle_gamma   90.00
#
_symmetry.space_group_name_H-M   'P 1'
#
loop_
_entity.id
_entity.type
_entity.pdbx_description
1 polymer ?
#
loop_
_entity_poly.entity_id
_entity_poly.type
_entity_poly.pdbx_seq_one_letter_code
_entity_poly.pdbx_strand_id
1 'polypeptide(L)'
;MPTFSLFPSEGNIPARGIGKFYLYCAALVFSLVFTLGFLAPAQATPLGSKEAVRGGNFTIRYGEEPPSLNPLLPPTDDSWITAFVLESLLYKNPETYEWEPLLAESFKISDEGKTFDFTLRSQAHWSDGRPLTAQDIEFSYRLNFDARYPSAERRAALEAVKSVE
;
A
#
# COMPACT_ATOMS: atom_id res chain seq x y z
N MET A 1 -28.24 -2.69 -27.44
CA MET A 1 -27.55 -1.47 -26.94
C MET A 1 -27.07 -0.68 -28.16
N PRO A 2 -27.47 0.59 -28.36
CA PRO A 2 -27.00 1.35 -29.50
C PRO A 2 -25.64 1.98 -29.21
N THR A 3 -24.66 1.71 -30.07
CA THR A 3 -23.32 2.29 -30.05
C THR A 3 -23.40 3.73 -30.57
N PHE A 4 -23.10 4.72 -29.72
CA PHE A 4 -23.04 6.12 -30.10
C PHE A 4 -21.62 6.45 -30.57
N SER A 5 -21.42 6.58 -31.89
CA SER A 5 -20.15 7.05 -32.47
C SER A 5 -20.10 8.58 -32.44
N LEU A 6 -19.10 9.14 -31.76
CA LEU A 6 -18.86 10.59 -31.65
C LEU A 6 -17.99 11.15 -32.78
N PHE A 7 -17.81 10.43 -33.88
CA PHE A 7 -17.08 10.93 -35.04
C PHE A 7 -17.99 11.01 -36.26
N PRO A 8 -18.17 12.19 -36.87
CA PRO A 8 -18.91 12.30 -38.11
C PRO A 8 -18.11 11.62 -39.23
N SER A 9 -18.80 10.75 -39.97
CA SER A 9 -18.29 10.12 -41.19
C SER A 9 -17.76 11.17 -42.17
N GLU A 10 -16.63 10.87 -42.80
CA GLU A 10 -15.95 11.69 -43.81
C GLU A 10 -16.91 12.26 -44.86
N GLY A 11 -17.32 13.51 -44.64
CA GLY A 11 -18.23 14.25 -45.49
C GLY A 11 -17.84 15.73 -45.45
N ASN A 12 -17.19 16.17 -46.53
CA ASN A 12 -16.87 17.53 -46.94
C ASN A 12 -17.44 18.66 -46.04
N ILE A 13 -16.57 19.25 -45.19
CA ILE A 13 -16.94 20.33 -44.27
C ILE A 13 -17.10 21.64 -45.06
N PRO A 14 -18.27 22.31 -45.07
CA PRO A 14 -18.44 23.57 -45.78
C PRO A 14 -17.63 24.70 -45.12
N ALA A 15 -16.87 25.45 -45.95
CA ALA A 15 -15.90 26.47 -45.55
C ALA A 15 -16.44 27.64 -44.68
N ARG A 16 -17.75 27.71 -44.42
CA ARG A 16 -18.39 28.75 -43.61
C ARG A 16 -18.34 28.49 -42.09
N GLY A 17 -17.92 27.30 -41.64
CA GLY A 17 -17.87 26.89 -40.23
C GLY A 17 -16.49 26.93 -39.56
N ILE A 18 -15.42 27.13 -40.33
CA ILE A 18 -14.03 26.94 -39.89
C ILE A 18 -13.65 27.94 -38.77
N GLY A 19 -14.11 29.19 -38.86
CA GLY A 19 -13.79 30.21 -37.85
C GLY A 19 -14.41 29.96 -36.47
N LYS A 20 -15.60 29.35 -36.40
CA LYS A 20 -16.23 29.00 -35.11
C LYS A 20 -15.59 27.75 -34.51
N PHE A 21 -15.18 26.79 -35.34
CA PHE A 21 -14.49 25.58 -34.90
C PHE A 21 -13.13 25.88 -34.25
N TYR A 22 -12.33 26.77 -34.86
CA TYR A 22 -11.07 27.24 -34.25
C TYR A 22 -11.27 28.01 -32.95
N LEU A 23 -12.35 28.79 -32.81
CA LEU A 23 -12.70 29.47 -31.56
C LEU A 23 -13.05 28.49 -30.43
N TYR A 24 -13.79 27.43 -30.73
CA TYR A 24 -14.12 26.38 -29.75
C TYR A 24 -12.90 25.53 -29.38
N CYS A 25 -12.02 25.19 -30.32
CA CYS A 25 -10.77 24.47 -30.03
C CYS A 25 -9.80 25.34 -29.21
N ALA A 26 -9.67 26.63 -29.52
CA ALA A 26 -8.83 27.55 -28.74
C ALA A 26 -9.35 27.74 -27.31
N ALA A 27 -10.68 27.87 -27.12
CA ALA A 27 -11.29 27.97 -25.79
C ALA A 27 -11.17 26.66 -24.98
N LEU A 28 -11.28 25.49 -25.63
CA LEU A 28 -11.07 24.19 -24.97
C LEU A 28 -9.61 23.96 -24.57
N VAL A 29 -8.65 24.36 -25.41
CA VAL A 29 -7.21 24.24 -25.09
C VAL A 29 -6.82 25.21 -23.97
N PHE A 30 -7.38 26.43 -23.95
CA PHE A 30 -7.12 27.39 -22.87
C PHE A 30 -7.73 26.95 -21.52
N SER A 31 -8.89 26.28 -21.55
CA SER A 31 -9.53 25.66 -20.37
C SER A 31 -8.73 24.45 -19.83
N LEU A 32 -8.18 23.62 -20.72
CA LEU A 32 -7.38 22.44 -20.34
C LEU A 32 -6.02 22.83 -19.72
N VAL A 33 -5.40 23.90 -20.22
CA VAL A 33 -4.11 24.39 -19.69
C VAL A 33 -4.29 25.10 -18.34
N PHE A 34 -5.42 25.77 -18.11
CA PHE A 34 -5.69 26.44 -16.83
C PHE A 34 -6.08 25.47 -15.70
N THR A 35 -6.62 24.29 -16.03
CA THR A 35 -6.92 23.23 -15.04
C THR A 35 -5.70 22.38 -14.67
N LEU A 36 -4.68 22.27 -15.55
CA LEU A 36 -3.42 21.57 -15.27
C LEU A 36 -2.41 22.42 -14.47
N GLY A 37 -2.55 23.74 -14.45
CA GLY A 37 -1.61 24.66 -13.76
C GLY A 37 -1.77 24.76 -12.25
N PHE A 38 -2.80 24.14 -11.66
CA PHE A 38 -3.13 24.27 -10.23
C PHE A 38 -3.17 22.93 -9.46
N LEU A 39 -2.53 21.88 -9.99
CA LEU A 39 -2.24 20.69 -9.20
C LEU A 39 -0.87 20.87 -8.54
N ALA A 40 -0.82 21.70 -7.50
CA ALA A 40 0.32 21.65 -6.60
C ALA A 40 0.33 20.25 -5.98
N PRO A 41 1.42 19.46 -6.10
CA PRO A 41 1.51 18.20 -5.39
C PRO A 41 1.33 18.53 -3.91
N ALA A 42 0.34 17.90 -3.27
CA ALA A 42 0.18 17.98 -1.83
C ALA A 42 1.50 17.49 -1.21
N GLN A 43 2.33 18.43 -0.75
CA GLN A 43 3.53 18.07 -0.03
C GLN A 43 3.05 17.44 1.26
N ALA A 44 3.32 16.15 1.42
CA ALA A 44 3.04 15.47 2.65
C ALA A 44 3.81 16.18 3.77
N THR A 45 3.08 16.70 4.75
CA THR A 45 3.68 17.24 5.96
C THR A 45 4.27 16.07 6.72
N PRO A 46 5.59 16.05 7.01
CA PRO A 46 6.21 14.90 7.65
C PRO A 46 5.62 14.65 9.04
N LEU A 47 5.23 13.41 9.30
CA LEU A 47 4.80 12.85 10.58
C LEU A 47 6.01 12.77 11.52
N GLY A 48 6.36 13.91 12.10
CA GLY A 48 7.36 14.01 13.16
C GLY A 48 8.53 14.93 12.83
N SER A 49 9.07 15.56 13.87
CA SER A 49 10.24 16.43 13.75
C SER A 49 11.52 15.60 13.64
N LYS A 50 12.43 16.00 12.74
CA LYS A 50 13.81 15.48 12.69
C LYS A 50 14.60 15.80 13.96
N GLU A 51 14.12 16.74 14.76
CA GLU A 51 14.71 17.20 16.02
C GLU A 51 14.09 16.50 17.24
N ALA A 52 13.27 15.46 17.03
CA ALA A 52 12.66 14.73 18.12
C ALA A 52 13.72 14.15 19.07
N VAL A 53 13.60 14.48 20.37
CA VAL A 53 14.48 13.96 21.41
C VAL A 53 14.12 12.51 21.71
N ARG A 54 15.12 11.62 21.72
CA ARG A 54 14.93 10.20 22.09
C ARG A 54 14.82 10.03 23.61
N GLY A 55 13.88 9.20 24.05
CA GLY A 55 13.69 8.82 25.45
C GLY A 55 12.40 9.35 26.06
N GLY A 56 12.21 9.06 27.36
CA GLY A 56 10.99 9.38 28.10
C GLY A 56 9.98 8.23 28.14
N ASN A 57 8.85 8.49 28.81
CA ASN A 57 7.74 7.54 28.91
C ASN A 57 6.58 8.06 28.06
N PHE A 58 6.13 7.23 27.13
CA PHE A 58 4.91 7.48 26.37
C PHE A 58 3.76 6.71 27.02
N THR A 59 2.81 7.45 27.59
CA THR A 59 1.62 6.87 28.23
C THR A 59 0.41 7.08 27.34
N ILE A 60 -0.23 5.99 26.96
CA ILE A 60 -1.47 5.96 26.19
C ILE A 60 -2.58 5.36 27.03
N ARG A 61 -3.79 5.91 26.91
CA ARG A 61 -4.98 5.25 27.42
C ARG A 61 -5.36 4.14 26.45
N TYR A 62 -5.38 2.93 26.96
CA TYR A 62 -5.90 1.78 26.25
C TYR A 62 -7.42 1.67 26.45
N GLY A 63 -8.17 1.33 25.40
CA GLY A 63 -9.64 1.38 25.41
C GLY A 63 -10.25 0.29 26.29
N GLU A 64 -9.83 -0.94 26.03
CA GLU A 64 -10.26 -2.19 26.63
C GLU A 64 -9.09 -3.18 26.68
N GLU A 65 -9.09 -4.14 27.62
CA GLU A 65 -8.04 -5.18 27.64
C GLU A 65 -8.12 -6.03 26.35
N PRO A 66 -7.02 -6.23 25.61
CA PRO A 66 -7.08 -7.04 24.42
C PRO A 66 -7.26 -8.51 24.85
N PRO A 67 -8.22 -9.26 24.28
CA PRO A 67 -8.47 -10.63 24.70
C PRO A 67 -7.28 -11.57 24.41
N SER A 68 -6.41 -11.18 23.46
CA SER A 68 -5.21 -11.90 23.10
C SER A 68 -4.21 -10.99 22.38
N LEU A 69 -2.93 -11.29 22.54
CA LEU A 69 -1.84 -10.71 21.75
C LEU A 69 -1.34 -11.65 20.64
N ASN A 70 -2.01 -12.80 20.45
CA ASN A 70 -1.69 -13.71 19.36
C ASN A 70 -2.13 -13.08 18.03
N PRO A 71 -1.20 -12.76 17.11
CA PRO A 71 -1.55 -12.10 15.88
C PRO A 71 -2.45 -12.96 15.00
N LEU A 72 -2.49 -14.30 15.15
CA LEU A 72 -3.28 -15.19 14.28
C LEU A 72 -4.78 -15.21 14.58
N LEU A 73 -5.21 -14.63 15.70
CA LEU A 73 -6.63 -14.53 16.05
C LEU A 73 -7.26 -13.33 15.35
N PRO A 74 -8.59 -13.32 15.14
CA PRO A 74 -9.29 -12.16 14.62
C PRO A 74 -8.97 -10.91 15.46
N PRO A 75 -8.57 -9.79 14.82
CA PRO A 75 -8.22 -8.58 15.54
C PRO A 75 -9.45 -7.96 16.19
N THR A 76 -9.28 -7.44 17.41
CA THR A 76 -10.21 -6.50 18.05
C THR A 76 -9.74 -5.07 17.84
N ASP A 77 -10.58 -4.09 18.21
CA ASP A 77 -10.28 -2.65 18.07
C ASP A 77 -8.93 -2.26 18.70
N ASP A 78 -8.57 -2.94 19.80
CA ASP A 78 -7.33 -2.68 20.51
C ASP A 78 -6.14 -3.55 20.08
N SER A 79 -6.29 -4.48 19.13
CA SER A 79 -5.19 -5.36 18.69
C SER A 79 -3.99 -4.64 18.01
N TRP A 80 -4.08 -3.33 17.79
CA TRP A 80 -3.00 -2.48 17.25
C TRP A 80 -1.73 -2.48 18.12
N ILE A 81 -1.82 -2.80 19.42
CA ILE A 81 -0.64 -2.91 20.29
C ILE A 81 0.39 -3.91 19.77
N THR A 82 -0.05 -4.94 19.04
CA THR A 82 0.83 -5.95 18.45
C THR A 82 1.81 -5.35 17.44
N ALA A 83 1.48 -4.22 16.83
CA ALA A 83 2.36 -3.50 15.89
C ALA A 83 3.58 -2.83 16.57
N PHE A 84 3.60 -2.69 17.90
CA PHE A 84 4.80 -2.24 18.62
C PHE A 84 5.80 -3.36 18.90
N VAL A 85 5.39 -4.62 18.70
CA VAL A 85 6.16 -5.80 19.10
C VAL A 85 6.51 -6.66 17.89
N LEU A 86 5.60 -6.72 16.91
CA LEU A 86 5.74 -7.53 15.70
C LEU A 86 5.87 -6.62 14.48
N GLU A 87 6.83 -6.95 13.61
CA GLU A 87 7.09 -6.23 12.38
C GLU A 87 6.75 -7.09 11.15
N SER A 88 6.34 -6.44 10.06
CA SER A 88 6.11 -7.06 8.75
C SER A 88 7.31 -6.90 7.82
N LEU A 89 7.30 -7.59 6.67
CA LEU A 89 8.35 -7.45 5.66
C LEU A 89 8.45 -6.01 5.13
N LEU A 90 7.31 -5.40 4.83
CA LEU A 90 7.17 -4.02 4.37
C LEU A 90 6.19 -3.27 5.27
N TYR A 91 6.30 -1.95 5.31
CA TYR A 91 5.29 -1.08 5.93
C TYR A 91 4.67 -0.17 4.86
N LYS A 92 3.41 0.23 5.06
CA LYS A 92 2.75 1.18 4.17
C LYS A 92 2.90 2.58 4.74
N ASN A 93 3.56 3.47 3.98
CA ASN A 93 3.75 4.85 4.40
C ASN A 93 2.38 5.57 4.43
N PRO A 94 1.96 6.15 5.57
CA PRO A 94 0.64 6.79 5.69
C PRO A 94 0.54 8.12 4.92
N GLU A 95 1.66 8.72 4.55
CA GLU A 95 1.71 9.96 3.77
C GLU A 95 1.72 9.69 2.27
N THR A 96 2.64 8.84 1.82
CA THR A 96 2.85 8.56 0.39
C THR A 96 1.97 7.42 -0.12
N TYR A 97 1.44 6.60 0.78
CA TYR A 97 0.71 5.35 0.49
C TYR A 97 1.56 4.28 -0.21
N GLU A 98 2.86 4.51 -0.34
CA GLU A 98 3.81 3.56 -0.92
C GLU A 98 4.20 2.47 0.08
N TRP A 99 4.58 1.31 -0.47
CA TRP A 99 5.16 0.24 0.32
C TRP A 99 6.66 0.46 0.49
N GLU A 100 7.11 0.51 1.73
CA GLU A 100 8.50 0.78 2.09
C GLU A 100 9.14 -0.38 2.87
N PRO A 101 10.47 -0.57 2.75
CA PRO A 101 11.21 -1.61 3.46
C PRO A 101 11.06 -1.54 5.00
N LEU A 102 10.73 -2.67 5.65
CA LEU A 102 10.74 -2.82 7.11
C LEU A 102 11.69 -3.95 7.54
N LEU A 103 11.21 -5.19 7.76
CA LEU A 103 12.11 -6.35 8.00
C LEU A 103 12.87 -6.76 6.74
N ALA A 104 12.26 -6.60 5.57
CA ALA A 104 12.95 -6.67 4.30
C ALA A 104 13.70 -5.35 4.06
N GLU A 105 14.94 -5.40 3.57
CA GLU A 105 15.69 -4.22 3.11
C GLU A 105 15.41 -3.88 1.64
N SER A 106 15.00 -4.87 0.85
CA SER A 106 14.59 -4.68 -0.53
C SER A 106 13.67 -5.82 -0.96
N PHE A 107 12.94 -5.60 -2.06
CA PHE A 107 12.17 -6.64 -2.71
C PHE A 107 12.21 -6.48 -4.23
N LYS A 108 12.00 -7.59 -4.95
CA LYS A 108 11.84 -7.62 -6.41
C LYS A 108 10.55 -8.31 -6.76
N ILE A 109 9.92 -7.86 -7.83
CA ILE A 109 8.71 -8.47 -8.37
C ILE A 109 9.08 -9.00 -9.76
N SER A 110 8.68 -10.23 -10.08
CA SER A 110 8.88 -10.79 -11.42
C SER A 110 8.11 -10.01 -12.49
N ASP A 111 8.53 -10.09 -13.74
CA ASP A 111 7.91 -9.35 -14.85
C ASP A 111 6.41 -9.66 -15.00
N GLU A 112 6.01 -10.91 -14.78
CA GLU A 112 4.61 -11.36 -14.74
C GLU A 112 3.88 -11.07 -13.43
N GLY A 113 4.53 -10.48 -12.43
CA GLY A 113 3.91 -10.07 -11.16
C GLY A 113 3.50 -11.21 -10.24
N LYS A 114 4.12 -12.39 -10.38
CA LYS A 114 3.72 -13.63 -9.69
C LYS A 114 4.68 -14.09 -8.61
N THR A 115 5.91 -13.58 -8.62
CA THR A 115 6.95 -13.91 -7.65
C THR A 115 7.44 -12.63 -7.00
N PHE A 116 7.56 -12.67 -5.68
CA PHE A 116 8.05 -11.57 -4.86
C PHE A 116 9.25 -12.07 -4.07
N ASP A 117 10.43 -11.56 -4.39
CA ASP A 117 11.67 -11.93 -3.72
C ASP A 117 12.03 -10.86 -2.70
N PHE A 118 12.10 -11.23 -1.42
CA PHE A 118 12.45 -10.31 -0.33
C PHE A 118 13.87 -10.57 0.16
N THR A 119 14.67 -9.51 0.29
CA THR A 119 15.96 -9.59 0.97
C THR A 119 15.77 -9.13 2.41
N LEU A 120 16.05 -10.01 3.37
CA LEU A 120 15.94 -9.68 4.81
C LEU A 120 17.15 -8.87 5.29
N ARG A 121 16.91 -7.99 6.26
CA ARG A 121 17.98 -7.27 6.96
C ARG A 121 18.88 -8.23 7.72
N SER A 122 20.19 -8.20 7.44
CA SER A 122 21.18 -9.07 8.09
C SER A 122 21.25 -8.94 9.61
N GLN A 123 20.91 -7.76 10.14
CA GLN A 123 20.91 -7.42 11.56
C GLN A 123 19.55 -7.64 12.25
N ALA A 124 18.54 -8.18 11.56
CA ALA A 124 17.25 -8.47 12.18
C ALA A 124 17.38 -9.62 13.19
N HIS A 125 16.94 -9.37 14.43
CA HIS A 125 16.95 -10.35 15.51
C HIS A 125 15.61 -10.30 16.24
N TRP A 126 15.19 -11.44 16.76
CA TRP A 126 14.15 -11.51 17.76
C TRP A 126 14.61 -10.82 19.05
N SER A 127 13.67 -10.44 19.90
CA SER A 127 13.94 -9.79 21.19
C SER A 127 14.77 -10.66 22.15
N ASP A 128 14.81 -11.97 21.93
CA ASP A 128 15.66 -12.93 22.65
C ASP A 128 17.10 -13.02 22.10
N GLY A 129 17.41 -12.27 21.03
CA GLY A 129 18.71 -12.23 20.38
C GLY A 129 18.93 -13.28 19.30
N ARG A 130 17.97 -14.17 19.02
CA ARG A 130 18.09 -15.11 17.89
C ARG A 130 18.00 -14.36 16.56
N PRO A 131 18.84 -14.67 15.56
CA PRO A 131 18.75 -14.05 14.25
C PRO A 131 17.43 -14.39 13.59
N LEU A 132 16.82 -13.41 12.92
CA LEU A 132 15.64 -13.61 12.08
C LEU A 132 16.06 -14.25 10.75
N THR A 133 15.32 -15.25 10.31
CA THR A 133 15.61 -16.01 9.09
C THR A 133 14.41 -16.10 8.16
N ALA A 134 14.64 -16.48 6.90
CA ALA A 134 13.55 -16.76 5.95
C ALA A 134 12.63 -17.88 6.45
N GLN A 135 13.17 -18.86 7.20
CA GLN A 135 12.37 -19.93 7.79
C GLN A 135 11.34 -19.41 8.82
N ASP A 136 11.64 -18.33 9.54
CA ASP A 136 10.69 -17.72 10.48
C ASP A 136 9.52 -17.06 9.74
N ILE A 137 9.80 -16.46 8.57
CA ILE A 137 8.79 -15.86 7.69
C ILE A 137 7.91 -16.94 7.08
N GLU A 138 8.52 -18.01 6.56
CA GLU A 138 7.83 -19.17 6.01
C GLU A 138 6.95 -19.85 7.08
N PHE A 139 7.49 -20.03 8.29
CA PHE A 139 6.77 -20.57 9.44
C PHE A 139 5.53 -19.71 9.76
N SER A 140 5.71 -18.40 9.85
CA SER A 140 4.63 -17.44 10.14
C SER A 140 3.54 -17.46 9.07
N TYR A 141 3.92 -17.58 7.79
CA TYR A 141 2.98 -17.74 6.70
C TYR A 141 2.18 -19.05 6.84
N ARG A 142 2.87 -20.18 7.02
CA ARG A 142 2.25 -21.53 7.14
C ARG A 142 1.27 -21.64 8.30
N LEU A 143 1.50 -20.93 9.40
CA LEU A 143 0.59 -20.91 10.55
C LEU A 143 -0.84 -20.46 10.20
N ASN A 144 -1.03 -19.64 9.15
CA ASN A 144 -2.37 -19.23 8.71
C ASN A 144 -3.19 -20.39 8.12
N PHE A 145 -2.53 -21.48 7.73
CA PHE A 145 -3.17 -22.69 7.16
C PHE A 145 -3.34 -23.81 8.18
N ASP A 146 -2.83 -23.63 9.40
CA ASP A 146 -2.95 -24.62 10.46
C ASP A 146 -4.38 -24.59 11.05
N ALA A 147 -5.02 -25.76 11.10
CA ALA A 147 -6.38 -25.92 11.58
C ALA A 147 -6.55 -25.61 13.09
N ARG A 148 -5.46 -25.56 13.84
CA ARG A 148 -5.46 -25.19 15.27
C ARG A 148 -5.80 -23.73 15.52
N TYR A 149 -5.64 -22.86 14.53
CA TYR A 149 -5.89 -21.42 14.67
C TYR A 149 -7.11 -20.98 13.85
N PRO A 150 -8.00 -20.14 14.42
CA PRO A 150 -9.15 -19.57 13.71
C PRO A 150 -8.73 -18.43 12.76
N SER A 151 -7.84 -18.73 11.81
CA SER A 151 -7.23 -17.77 10.87
C SER A 151 -7.97 -17.70 9.52
N ALA A 152 -9.25 -18.06 9.47
CA ALA A 152 -10.01 -18.21 8.22
C ALA A 152 -10.02 -16.93 7.37
N GLU A 153 -10.16 -15.76 7.99
CA GLU A 153 -10.14 -14.47 7.30
C GLU A 153 -8.80 -14.20 6.60
N ARG A 154 -7.69 -14.51 7.28
CA ARG A 154 -6.35 -14.35 6.71
C ARG A 154 -6.05 -15.38 5.65
N ARG A 155 -6.50 -16.61 5.86
CA ARG A 155 -6.31 -17.70 4.90
C ARG A 155 -6.86 -17.34 3.53
N ALA A 156 -8.07 -16.79 3.47
CA ALA A 156 -8.71 -16.38 2.22
C ALA A 156 -7.85 -15.37 1.43
N ALA A 157 -7.19 -14.42 2.12
CA ALA A 157 -6.30 -13.46 1.47
C ALA A 157 -4.97 -14.08 0.98
N LEU A 158 -4.55 -15.18 1.58
CA LEU A 158 -3.27 -15.85 1.30
C LEU A 158 -3.41 -17.06 0.36
N GLU A 159 -4.64 -17.54 0.10
CA GLU A 159 -4.94 -18.70 -0.76
C GLU A 159 -4.42 -18.56 -2.20
N ALA A 160 -4.25 -17.32 -2.69
CA ALA A 160 -3.69 -17.06 -4.02
C ALA A 160 -2.18 -17.37 -4.12
N VAL A 161 -1.48 -17.42 -2.99
CA VAL A 161 -0.03 -17.69 -2.94
C VAL A 161 0.19 -19.19 -3.00
N LYS A 162 0.94 -19.64 -4.01
CA LYS A 162 1.14 -21.07 -4.30
C LYS A 162 2.23 -21.70 -3.44
N SER A 163 3.24 -20.93 -3.07
CA SER A 163 4.39 -21.38 -2.30
C SER A 163 5.06 -20.18 -1.61
N VAL A 164 5.73 -20.47 -0.51
CA VAL A 164 6.65 -19.56 0.20
C VAL A 164 7.87 -20.40 0.53
N GLU A 165 9.05 -19.85 0.27
CA GLU A 165 10.36 -20.49 0.42
C GLU A 165 11.37 -19.53 1.03
#